data_AF-A0A9W9G2C0-F1
#
_entry.id   AF-A0A9W9G2C0-F1
#
_cell.length_a   1.000
_cell.length_b   1.000
_cell.length_c   1.000
_cell.angle_alpha   90.00
_cell.angle_beta   90.00
_cell.angle_gamma   90.00
#
_symmetry.space_group_name_H-M   'P 1'
#
loop_
_entity.id
_entity.type
_entity.pdbx_description
1 polymer ?
#
loop_
_entity_poly.entity_id
_entity_poly.type
_entity_poly.pdbx_seq_one_letter_code
_entity_poly.pdbx_strand_id
1 'polypeptide(L)'
;MNPPWADPSLNTLPNALIEMVLINVLCSDPPATHTDLHALRTLITMPGHARFGGVCIALLGNKHWHNKICKLQQLKGDSNATALNENPSASRGTDVDAASDSIFAKCFACVDFLLQTKAILPTMYISGDRSLLLCAMATCDTEIEGLFVDALDAQYLRRPLLGTSDPDETYLAIRAGDPIRFPRAWQKLEADTTLDLIGWLRPTDLFEICKHATPELMDRLLTRGITLADVDEDGRGCWHALIAYHPDPVTVGPSLLCHDPDPSRPALRDGETPLMMAVRLRRVGIGKWLVKYSNTRAKNHQQQTVAQQATKQHTSDSVEILEEIMRATPLDSPADIQFALGVIKCLIQELGRLWSKVPHDIFFECHQAWEDQAVLMTAVLRAGSKWHWLQNQLSREAEFASRCGFLRVKEMLKRAARGEMADDEIAE
;
A
#
# COMPACT_ATOMS: atom_id res chain seq x y z
N MET A 1 33.95 42.68 14.90
CA MET A 1 33.24 42.76 16.21
C MET A 1 32.69 41.38 16.49
N ASN A 2 33.02 40.78 17.64
CA ASN A 2 32.39 39.52 18.04
C ASN A 2 30.89 39.76 18.25
N PRO A 3 30.02 38.85 17.83
CA PRO A 3 28.60 39.01 18.07
C PRO A 3 28.32 39.09 19.59
N PRO A 4 27.35 39.91 20.03
CA PRO A 4 27.09 40.17 21.45
C PRO A 4 26.78 38.90 22.29
N TRP A 5 26.46 37.78 21.64
CA TRP A 5 26.22 36.48 22.27
C TRP A 5 27.48 35.63 22.49
N ALA A 6 28.67 36.07 22.06
CA ALA A 6 29.93 35.36 22.28
C ALA A 6 30.57 35.65 23.66
N ASP A 7 29.84 36.28 24.58
CA ASP A 7 30.35 36.64 25.90
C ASP A 7 30.43 35.40 26.82
N PRO A 8 31.63 34.96 27.24
CA PRO A 8 31.81 33.82 28.15
C PRO A 8 31.09 33.99 29.51
N SER A 9 30.60 35.19 29.84
CA SER A 9 29.80 35.46 31.04
C SER A 9 28.50 34.65 31.11
N LEU A 10 27.96 34.16 30.00
CA LEU A 10 26.75 33.32 30.01
C LEU A 10 26.93 32.01 30.80
N ASN A 11 28.15 31.47 30.84
CA ASN A 11 28.45 30.27 31.65
C ASN A 11 28.57 30.56 33.14
N THR A 12 28.61 31.82 33.58
CA THR A 12 28.67 32.16 35.01
C THR A 12 27.30 32.51 35.59
N LEU A 13 26.26 32.59 34.75
CA LEU A 13 24.90 32.90 35.18
C LEU A 13 24.39 31.89 36.23
N PRO A 14 23.74 32.37 37.31
CA PRO A 14 22.97 31.54 38.22
C PRO A 14 21.82 30.82 37.47
N ASN A 15 21.55 29.56 37.85
CA ASN A 15 20.49 28.76 37.23
C ASN A 15 19.12 29.46 37.26
N ALA A 16 18.83 30.25 38.30
CA ALA A 16 17.58 31.02 38.43
C ALA A 16 17.42 32.10 37.34
N LEU A 17 18.53 32.72 36.89
CA LEU A 17 18.50 33.69 35.80
C LEU A 17 18.34 33.00 34.44
N ILE A 18 18.99 31.85 34.25
CA ILE A 18 18.80 31.02 33.06
C ILE A 18 17.34 30.56 32.93
N GLU A 19 16.75 30.13 34.05
CA GLU A 19 15.30 29.84 34.18
C GLU A 19 14.45 31.04 33.76
N MET A 20 14.72 32.22 34.27
CA MET A 20 13.97 33.42 33.92
C MET A 20 14.04 33.74 32.41
N VAL A 21 15.21 33.60 31.79
CA VAL A 21 15.38 33.79 30.35
C VAL A 21 14.55 32.78 29.57
N LEU A 22 14.57 31.50 29.95
CA LEU A 22 13.75 30.47 29.30
C LEU A 22 12.25 30.74 29.43
N ILE A 23 11.78 31.16 30.61
CA ILE A 23 10.37 31.52 30.81
C ILE A 23 10.02 32.70 29.90
N ASN A 24 10.84 33.74 29.90
CA ASN A 24 10.57 34.92 29.10
C ASN A 24 10.57 34.60 27.60
N VAL A 25 11.49 33.76 27.12
CA VAL A 25 11.50 33.36 25.71
C VAL A 25 10.30 32.47 25.39
N LEU A 26 10.06 31.41 26.14
CA LEU A 26 9.05 30.39 25.79
C LEU A 26 7.61 30.80 26.14
N CYS A 27 7.45 31.69 27.13
CA CYS A 27 6.15 32.09 27.66
C CYS A 27 5.87 33.59 27.46
N SER A 28 6.65 34.32 26.66
CA SER A 28 6.36 35.72 26.31
C SER A 28 4.93 35.88 25.78
N ASP A 29 4.42 37.09 25.89
CA ASP A 29 3.22 37.51 25.19
C ASP A 29 3.61 38.68 24.26
N PRO A 30 3.65 38.48 22.92
CA PRO A 30 3.27 37.26 22.19
C PRO A 30 4.23 36.07 22.42
N PRO A 31 3.81 34.82 22.15
CA PRO A 31 4.68 33.64 22.25
C PRO A 31 6.00 33.85 21.52
N ALA A 32 7.06 33.14 21.96
CA ALA A 32 8.39 33.19 21.35
C ALA A 32 8.30 33.30 19.83
N THR A 33 8.88 34.35 19.24
CA THR A 33 8.92 34.43 17.80
C THR A 33 9.82 33.32 17.26
N HIS A 34 9.62 32.92 16.02
CA HIS A 34 10.51 31.99 15.32
C HIS A 34 12.00 32.39 15.44
N THR A 35 12.29 33.70 15.40
CA THR A 35 13.63 34.26 15.57
C THR A 35 14.19 34.01 16.98
N ASP A 36 13.35 34.12 18.02
CA ASP A 36 13.76 33.89 19.41
C ASP A 36 14.13 32.42 19.64
N LEU A 37 13.38 31.49 19.05
CA LEU A 37 13.69 30.06 19.09
C LEU A 37 15.02 29.73 18.39
N HIS A 38 15.30 30.35 17.24
CA HIS A 38 16.59 30.20 16.56
C HIS A 38 17.75 30.78 17.37
N ALA A 39 17.56 31.96 17.98
CA ALA A 39 18.56 32.58 18.83
C ALA A 39 18.87 31.69 20.04
N LEU A 40 17.83 31.16 20.69
CA LEU A 40 17.95 30.24 21.82
C LEU A 40 18.67 28.95 21.42
N ARG A 41 18.28 28.31 20.31
CA ARG A 41 18.96 27.11 19.77
C ARG A 41 20.44 27.38 19.50
N THR A 42 20.74 28.46 18.77
CA THR A 42 22.12 28.85 18.44
C THR A 42 22.92 28.97 19.72
N LEU A 43 22.42 29.70 20.71
CA LEU A 43 23.11 29.97 21.97
C LEU A 43 23.33 28.70 22.79
N ILE A 44 22.39 27.75 22.78
CA ILE A 44 22.52 26.44 23.46
C ILE A 44 23.55 25.53 22.77
N THR A 45 23.61 25.54 21.43
CA THR A 45 24.52 24.68 20.65
C THR A 45 25.96 25.20 20.54
N MET A 46 26.22 26.43 20.98
CA MET A 46 27.55 27.03 20.89
C MET A 46 28.57 26.33 21.80
N PRO A 47 29.76 25.94 21.30
CA PRO A 47 30.81 25.28 22.10
C PRO A 47 31.23 26.10 23.33
N GLY A 48 31.20 27.43 23.21
CA GLY A 48 31.55 28.35 24.29
C GLY A 48 30.55 28.41 25.44
N HIS A 49 29.37 27.79 25.32
CA HIS A 49 28.24 27.92 26.26
C HIS A 49 27.75 26.58 26.82
N ALA A 50 28.63 25.58 26.89
CA ALA A 50 28.26 24.21 27.27
C ALA A 50 27.50 24.11 28.63
N ARG A 51 27.85 24.94 29.62
CA ARG A 51 27.13 24.97 30.91
C ARG A 51 25.75 25.57 30.75
N PHE A 52 25.63 26.72 30.10
CA PHE A 52 24.34 27.34 29.84
C PHE A 52 23.42 26.39 29.05
N GLY A 53 23.93 25.81 27.97
CA GLY A 53 23.22 24.83 27.17
C GLY A 53 22.78 23.62 27.99
N GLY A 54 23.67 23.07 28.82
CA GLY A 54 23.35 21.97 29.74
C GLY A 54 22.24 22.30 30.75
N VAL A 55 22.27 23.51 31.35
CA VAL A 55 21.21 23.96 32.26
C VAL A 55 19.90 24.14 31.51
N CYS A 56 19.90 24.74 30.31
CA CYS A 56 18.69 24.90 29.52
C CYS A 56 18.05 23.57 29.14
N ILE A 57 18.85 22.61 28.66
CA ILE A 57 18.38 21.26 28.34
C ILE A 57 17.83 20.56 29.59
N ALA A 58 18.51 20.70 30.74
CA ALA A 58 18.06 20.11 31.99
C ALA A 58 16.74 20.72 32.50
N LEU A 59 16.55 22.05 32.34
CA LEU A 59 15.31 22.72 32.70
C LEU A 59 14.17 22.33 31.76
N LEU A 60 14.42 22.32 30.44
CA LEU A 60 13.42 21.93 29.44
C LEU A 60 12.98 20.46 29.58
N GLY A 61 13.90 19.57 29.95
CA GLY A 61 13.59 18.16 30.21
C GLY A 61 12.95 17.87 31.57
N ASN A 62 12.82 18.86 32.46
CA ASN A 62 12.27 18.65 33.79
C ASN A 62 10.73 18.62 33.77
N LYS A 63 10.12 17.55 34.30
CA LYS A 63 8.65 17.38 34.36
C LYS A 63 7.95 18.54 35.09
N HIS A 64 8.57 19.12 36.12
CA HIS A 64 8.01 20.28 36.81
C HIS A 64 7.88 21.49 35.87
N TRP A 65 8.89 21.71 35.05
CA TRP A 65 8.94 22.78 34.08
C TRP A 65 7.95 22.56 32.94
N HIS A 66 7.86 21.34 32.45
CA HIS A 66 6.86 20.94 31.49
C HIS A 66 5.45 21.28 31.99
N ASN A 67 5.10 20.86 33.20
CA ASN A 67 3.82 21.18 33.84
C ASN A 67 3.62 22.70 34.01
N LYS A 68 4.68 23.46 34.31
CA LYS A 68 4.63 24.92 34.47
C LYS A 68 4.36 25.62 33.14
N ILE A 69 5.03 25.22 32.06
CA ILE A 69 4.80 25.74 30.70
C ILE A 69 3.38 25.38 30.25
N CYS A 70 2.97 24.11 30.38
CA CYS A 70 1.61 23.69 30.02
C CYS A 70 0.55 24.48 30.81
N LYS A 71 0.72 24.66 32.13
CA LYS A 71 -0.21 25.47 32.94
C LYS A 71 -0.24 26.92 32.48
N LEU A 72 0.91 27.52 32.18
CA LEU A 72 0.98 28.91 31.70
C LEU A 72 0.30 29.07 30.34
N GLN A 73 0.40 28.07 29.45
CA GLN A 73 -0.29 28.06 28.16
C GLN A 73 -1.80 27.83 28.32
N GLN A 74 -2.22 26.89 29.18
CA GLN A 74 -3.63 26.63 29.50
C GLN A 74 -4.31 27.85 30.12
N LEU A 75 -3.66 28.48 31.11
CA LEU A 75 -4.17 29.69 31.76
C LEU A 75 -4.36 30.85 30.78
N LYS A 76 -3.51 30.98 29.76
CA LYS A 76 -3.68 31.97 28.69
C LYS A 76 -4.91 31.69 27.82
N GLY A 77 -5.17 30.42 27.50
CA GLY A 77 -6.38 30.00 26.79
C GLY A 77 -7.66 30.32 27.57
N ASP A 78 -7.65 30.09 28.89
CA ASP A 78 -8.80 30.34 29.77
C ASP A 78 -9.02 31.83 30.08
N SER A 79 -7.96 32.64 30.18
CA SER A 79 -8.11 34.09 30.41
C SER A 79 -8.81 34.83 29.26
N ASN A 80 -8.64 34.36 28.02
CA ASN A 80 -9.41 34.83 26.87
C ASN A 80 -10.88 34.36 26.91
N ALA A 81 -11.16 33.23 27.58
CA ALA A 81 -12.52 32.71 27.75
C ALA A 81 -13.34 33.51 28.79
N THR A 82 -12.71 34.09 29.81
CA THR A 82 -13.40 34.92 30.81
C THR A 82 -13.78 36.33 30.33
N ALA A 83 -13.29 36.77 29.16
CA ALA A 83 -13.58 38.09 28.61
C ALA A 83 -14.76 38.12 27.61
N LEU A 84 -15.34 36.97 27.23
CA LEU A 84 -16.40 36.88 26.22
C LEU A 84 -17.56 36.04 26.75
N ASN A 85 -18.45 36.69 27.50
CA ASN A 85 -19.65 36.08 28.07
C ASN A 85 -20.93 36.48 27.30
N GLU A 86 -20.85 36.58 25.97
CA GLU A 86 -22.02 36.74 25.10
C GLU A 86 -21.89 35.82 23.86
N ASN A 87 -22.75 34.78 23.82
CA ASN A 87 -23.05 33.85 22.71
C ASN A 87 -21.92 32.94 22.14
N PRO A 88 -21.87 31.65 22.53
CA PRO A 88 -20.96 30.67 21.95
C PRO A 88 -21.63 29.94 20.77
N SER A 89 -21.55 30.51 19.57
CA SER A 89 -21.70 29.72 18.34
C SER A 89 -20.87 30.34 17.22
N ALA A 90 -19.84 29.61 16.78
CA ALA A 90 -19.15 29.72 15.48
C ALA A 90 -17.75 30.38 15.35
N SER A 91 -16.98 30.71 16.40
CA SER A 91 -15.62 31.31 16.19
C SER A 91 -14.43 30.69 16.95
N ARG A 92 -14.58 29.54 17.62
CA ARG A 92 -13.47 28.91 18.40
C ARG A 92 -12.29 28.35 17.57
N GLY A 93 -12.29 28.50 16.25
CA GLY A 93 -11.25 27.92 15.37
C GLY A 93 -9.98 28.76 15.19
N THR A 94 -10.03 30.09 15.29
CA THR A 94 -8.98 30.93 14.67
C THR A 94 -7.68 31.09 15.47
N ASP A 95 -7.74 31.10 16.80
CA ASP A 95 -6.57 31.46 17.62
C ASP A 95 -5.66 30.27 17.91
N VAL A 96 -6.24 29.06 17.93
CA VAL A 96 -5.49 27.81 18.10
C VAL A 96 -4.71 27.49 16.83
N ASP A 97 -5.35 27.71 15.68
CA ASP A 97 -4.72 27.58 14.37
C ASP A 97 -3.49 28.49 14.28
N ALA A 98 -3.54 29.72 14.80
CA ALA A 98 -2.39 30.63 14.79
C ALA A 98 -1.20 30.16 15.65
N ALA A 99 -1.45 29.53 16.80
CA ALA A 99 -0.39 29.00 17.66
C ALA A 99 0.22 27.71 17.08
N SER A 100 -0.60 26.82 16.52
CA SER A 100 -0.08 25.67 15.76
C SER A 100 0.65 26.14 14.52
N ASP A 101 0.14 27.11 13.76
CA ASP A 101 0.78 27.65 12.56
C ASP A 101 2.11 28.34 12.87
N SER A 102 2.25 28.91 14.07
CA SER A 102 3.51 29.51 14.55
C SER A 102 4.54 28.44 14.97
N ILE A 103 4.12 27.42 15.72
CA ILE A 103 5.01 26.29 16.09
C ILE A 103 5.42 25.50 14.85
N PHE A 104 4.45 25.28 13.96
CA PHE A 104 4.61 24.62 12.66
C PHE A 104 4.82 25.64 11.54
N ALA A 105 5.48 26.77 11.80
CA ALA A 105 5.88 27.76 10.78
C ALA A 105 6.92 27.21 9.77
N LYS A 106 6.90 25.89 9.53
CA LYS A 106 7.74 25.09 8.64
C LYS A 106 9.23 25.16 8.95
N CYS A 107 9.57 25.46 10.21
CA CYS A 107 10.96 25.41 10.65
C CYS A 107 11.31 24.09 11.32
N PHE A 108 11.76 23.14 10.50
CA PHE A 108 12.31 21.86 10.93
C PHE A 108 13.31 21.99 12.09
N ALA A 109 14.22 22.96 12.00
CA ALA A 109 15.27 23.22 12.98
C ALA A 109 14.74 23.58 14.38
N CYS A 110 13.65 24.35 14.45
CA CYS A 110 13.03 24.74 15.72
C CYS A 110 12.26 23.58 16.34
N VAL A 111 11.49 22.85 15.52
CA VAL A 111 10.74 21.66 15.96
C VAL A 111 11.70 20.59 16.50
N ASP A 112 12.75 20.27 15.75
CA ASP A 112 13.78 19.30 16.14
C ASP A 112 14.42 19.69 17.47
N PHE A 113 14.83 20.95 17.62
CA PHE A 113 15.38 21.46 18.87
C PHE A 113 14.41 21.33 20.05
N LEU A 114 13.14 21.69 19.87
CA LEU A 114 12.13 21.59 20.93
C LEU A 114 11.85 20.14 21.33
N LEU A 115 11.88 19.20 20.38
CA LEU A 115 11.71 17.77 20.64
C LEU A 115 12.94 17.17 21.35
N GLN A 116 14.15 17.48 20.87
CA GLN A 116 15.41 17.00 21.46
C GLN A 116 15.57 17.47 22.92
N THR A 117 15.15 18.69 23.20
CA THR A 117 15.16 19.25 24.57
C THR A 117 14.00 18.78 25.43
N LYS A 118 13.06 18.01 24.86
CA LYS A 118 11.78 17.60 25.50
C LYS A 118 10.94 18.79 25.98
N ALA A 119 11.23 19.99 25.46
CA ALA A 119 10.41 21.18 25.66
C ALA A 119 9.02 20.95 25.10
N ILE A 120 8.95 20.25 23.96
CA ILE A 120 7.72 19.64 23.48
C ILE A 120 7.79 18.11 23.45
N LEU A 121 6.64 17.46 23.61
CA LEU A 121 6.46 16.02 23.49
C LEU A 121 5.39 15.80 22.42
N PRO A 122 5.58 14.81 21.54
CA PRO A 122 4.58 14.52 20.50
C PRO A 122 3.16 14.24 21.00
N THR A 123 3.05 13.70 22.22
CA THR A 123 1.79 13.32 22.86
C THR A 123 1.14 14.47 23.63
N MET A 124 1.74 15.66 23.66
CA MET A 124 1.09 16.82 24.26
C MET A 124 -0.12 17.25 23.45
N TYR A 125 -1.15 17.70 24.15
CA TYR A 125 -2.38 18.20 23.57
C TYR A 125 -2.35 19.72 23.46
N ILE A 126 -2.76 20.21 22.30
CA ILE A 126 -3.16 21.60 22.12
C ILE A 126 -4.67 21.69 22.43
N SER A 127 -5.18 22.90 22.70
CA SER A 127 -6.61 23.17 22.83
C SER A 127 -7.42 22.52 21.70
N GLY A 128 -8.49 21.79 22.05
CA GLY A 128 -9.33 21.07 21.08
C GLY A 128 -9.01 19.59 20.91
N ASP A 129 -8.46 18.94 21.94
CA ASP A 129 -8.22 17.49 22.03
C ASP A 129 -7.30 16.88 20.96
N ARG A 130 -6.55 17.71 20.23
CA ARG A 130 -5.57 17.26 19.25
C ARG A 130 -4.17 17.22 19.85
N SER A 131 -3.49 16.09 19.69
CA SER A 131 -2.06 16.00 20.02
C SER A 131 -1.21 16.80 19.03
N LEU A 132 -0.02 17.22 19.45
CA LEU A 132 0.96 17.85 18.55
C LEU A 132 1.33 16.93 17.38
N LEU A 133 1.36 15.62 17.60
CA LEU A 133 1.51 14.63 16.53
C LEU A 133 0.37 14.74 15.51
N LEU A 134 -0.90 14.80 15.95
CA LEU A 134 -2.04 14.97 15.03
C LEU A 134 -1.97 16.31 14.28
N CYS A 135 -1.53 17.38 14.93
CA CYS A 135 -1.29 18.65 14.25
C CYS A 135 -0.19 18.52 13.19
N ALA A 136 0.94 17.87 13.51
CA ALA A 136 2.01 17.59 12.56
C ALA A 136 1.50 16.76 11.37
N MET A 137 0.69 15.73 11.64
CA MET A 137 0.07 14.89 10.61
C MET A 137 -0.84 15.68 9.66
N ALA A 138 -1.55 16.70 10.17
CA ALA A 138 -2.43 17.57 9.40
C ALA A 138 -1.67 18.56 8.49
N THR A 139 -0.41 18.88 8.80
CA THR A 139 0.40 19.78 7.95
C THR A 139 0.81 19.17 6.61
N CYS A 140 0.69 17.85 6.46
CA CYS A 140 1.19 17.07 5.32
C CYS A 140 2.72 17.17 5.09
N ASP A 141 3.48 17.76 6.01
CA ASP A 141 4.95 17.83 5.94
C ASP A 141 5.57 16.53 6.50
N THR A 142 6.15 15.73 5.60
CA THR A 142 6.77 14.44 5.94
C THR A 142 7.99 14.58 6.87
N GLU A 143 8.71 15.70 6.80
CA GLU A 143 9.91 15.91 7.61
C GLU A 143 9.54 16.24 9.05
N ILE A 144 8.61 17.18 9.22
CA ILE A 144 8.11 17.58 10.55
C ILE A 144 7.44 16.38 11.23
N GLU A 145 6.49 15.72 10.59
CA GLU A 145 5.86 14.53 11.15
C GLU A 145 6.88 13.46 11.50
N GLY A 146 7.89 13.31 10.64
CA GLY A 146 9.05 12.46 10.87
C GLY A 146 9.78 12.74 12.18
N LEU A 147 10.05 14.01 12.49
CA LEU A 147 10.67 14.40 13.77
C LEU A 147 9.82 13.97 14.97
N PHE A 148 8.50 14.16 14.87
CA PHE A 148 7.57 13.76 15.93
C PHE A 148 7.55 12.24 16.12
N VAL A 149 7.51 11.47 15.03
CA VAL A 149 7.62 10.00 15.07
C VAL A 149 8.95 9.57 15.68
N ASP A 150 10.06 10.21 15.30
CA ASP A 150 11.39 9.91 15.81
C ASP A 150 11.57 10.28 17.29
N ALA A 151 10.79 11.23 17.80
CA ALA A 151 10.76 11.60 19.22
C ALA A 151 9.78 10.77 20.07
N LEU A 152 8.83 10.04 19.46
CA LEU A 152 7.89 9.16 20.17
C LEU A 152 8.60 7.97 20.84
N ASP A 153 8.10 7.37 21.91
CA ASP A 153 8.50 5.98 22.20
C ASP A 153 7.74 5.03 21.26
N ALA A 154 8.37 3.93 20.85
CA ALA A 154 7.77 2.94 19.94
C ALA A 154 6.37 2.47 20.39
N GLN A 155 6.20 2.24 21.69
CA GLN A 155 4.91 1.88 22.31
C GLN A 155 3.76 2.88 22.06
N TYR A 156 4.04 4.16 21.81
CA TYR A 156 3.00 5.16 21.57
C TYR A 156 2.42 5.09 20.16
N LEU A 157 3.14 4.48 19.20
CA LEU A 157 2.62 4.29 17.85
C LEU A 157 1.41 3.33 17.81
N ARG A 158 1.22 2.52 18.86
CA ARG A 158 0.06 1.64 19.07
C ARG A 158 -1.09 2.31 19.81
N ARG A 159 -0.83 3.37 20.56
CA ARG A 159 -1.89 3.95 21.38
C ARG A 159 -2.89 4.61 20.45
N PRO A 160 -4.20 4.43 20.71
CA PRO A 160 -5.19 5.20 19.98
C PRO A 160 -4.91 6.69 20.15
N LEU A 161 -4.99 7.42 19.05
CA LEU A 161 -4.75 8.85 19.03
C LEU A 161 -6.04 9.55 19.44
N LEU A 162 -6.04 10.24 20.58
CA LEU A 162 -7.21 11.02 20.97
C LEU A 162 -7.45 12.14 19.94
N GLY A 163 -8.71 12.33 19.55
CA GLY A 163 -9.11 13.35 18.58
C GLY A 163 -9.31 12.83 17.15
N THR A 164 -9.12 11.53 16.90
CA THR A 164 -9.53 10.85 15.66
C THR A 164 -11.04 10.54 15.67
N SER A 165 -11.61 10.24 14.50
CA SER A 165 -13.02 9.82 14.40
C SER A 165 -13.24 8.38 14.88
N ASP A 166 -12.24 7.52 14.74
CA ASP A 166 -12.25 6.15 15.24
C ASP A 166 -11.42 6.10 16.54
N PRO A 167 -12.03 5.74 17.70
CA PRO A 167 -11.35 5.74 18.99
C PRO A 167 -10.28 4.65 19.13
N ASP A 168 -10.22 3.69 18.20
CA ASP A 168 -9.19 2.65 18.15
C ASP A 168 -8.10 2.97 17.10
N GLU A 169 -8.19 4.15 16.46
CA GLU A 169 -7.29 4.53 15.38
C GLU A 169 -5.90 4.88 15.93
N THR A 170 -4.91 4.10 15.49
CA THR A 170 -3.51 4.28 15.86
C THR A 170 -2.76 5.09 14.80
N TYR A 171 -1.60 5.63 15.14
CA TYR A 171 -0.75 6.29 14.15
C TYR A 171 -0.43 5.37 12.96
N LEU A 172 -0.11 4.09 13.24
CA LEU A 172 0.17 3.11 12.19
C LEU A 172 -1.01 2.88 11.27
N ALA A 173 -2.23 2.77 11.83
CA ALA A 173 -3.43 2.57 11.05
C ALA A 173 -3.69 3.75 10.10
N ILE A 174 -3.58 5.00 10.60
CA ILE A 174 -3.76 6.21 9.79
C ILE A 174 -2.75 6.28 8.65
N ARG A 175 -1.51 5.84 8.91
CA ARG A 175 -0.44 5.88 7.92
C ARG A 175 -0.30 4.61 7.10
N ALA A 176 -1.11 3.59 7.34
CA ALA A 176 -1.01 2.29 6.67
C ALA A 176 -1.01 2.39 5.15
N GLY A 177 -1.68 3.40 4.56
CA GLY A 177 -1.70 3.67 3.11
C GLY A 177 -0.60 4.59 2.57
N ASP A 178 0.33 5.05 3.41
CA ASP A 178 1.37 6.02 3.03
C ASP A 178 2.76 5.36 2.85
N PRO A 179 3.30 5.32 1.61
CA PRO A 179 4.55 4.61 1.31
C PRO A 179 5.81 5.23 1.91
N ILE A 180 5.73 6.46 2.44
CA ILE A 180 6.87 7.16 3.01
C ILE A 180 6.77 7.13 4.53
N ARG A 181 5.59 7.42 5.07
CA ARG A 181 5.38 7.57 6.52
C ARG A 181 5.27 6.23 7.23
N PHE A 182 4.61 5.24 6.63
CA PHE A 182 4.47 3.91 7.25
C PHE A 182 5.82 3.22 7.47
N PRO A 183 6.72 3.09 6.46
CA PRO A 183 7.98 2.39 6.65
C PRO A 183 8.87 3.01 7.73
N ARG A 184 8.85 4.34 7.89
CA ARG A 184 9.60 5.04 8.96
C ARG A 184 9.07 4.68 10.34
N ALA A 185 7.75 4.72 10.53
CA ALA A 185 7.14 4.33 11.80
C ALA A 185 7.35 2.84 12.09
N TRP A 186 7.26 2.00 11.07
CA TRP A 186 7.53 0.57 11.17
C TRP A 186 8.98 0.28 11.58
N GLN A 187 9.96 0.97 10.99
CA GLN A 187 11.38 0.83 11.35
C GLN A 187 11.63 1.10 12.84
N LYS A 188 10.91 2.08 13.39
CA LYS A 188 11.01 2.41 14.81
C LYS A 188 10.47 1.30 15.71
N LEU A 189 9.36 0.67 15.32
CA LEU A 189 8.77 -0.47 16.04
C LEU A 189 9.65 -1.71 15.94
N GLU A 190 10.21 -1.94 14.76
CA GLU A 190 11.08 -3.08 14.51
C GLU A 190 12.37 -3.00 15.34
N ALA A 191 12.93 -1.81 15.52
CA ALA A 191 14.11 -1.59 16.36
C ALA A 191 13.90 -1.94 17.83
N ASP A 192 12.64 -1.92 18.31
CA ASP A 192 12.29 -2.34 19.65
C ASP A 192 11.89 -3.83 19.67
N THR A 193 12.87 -4.69 19.95
CA THR A 193 12.69 -6.15 20.01
C THR A 193 11.87 -6.60 21.22
N THR A 194 11.58 -5.72 22.18
CA THR A 194 10.74 -6.04 23.34
C THR A 194 9.25 -6.04 22.99
N LEU A 195 8.88 -5.45 21.86
CA LEU A 195 7.50 -5.38 21.39
C LEU A 195 7.12 -6.68 20.65
N ASP A 196 6.09 -7.35 21.16
CA ASP A 196 5.33 -8.33 20.41
C ASP A 196 4.40 -7.59 19.44
N LEU A 197 4.65 -7.69 18.14
CA LEU A 197 3.93 -6.98 17.08
C LEU A 197 2.75 -7.79 16.50
N ILE A 198 2.52 -9.01 16.99
CA ILE A 198 1.44 -9.87 16.51
C ILE A 198 0.08 -9.20 16.80
N GLY A 199 -0.77 -9.10 15.77
CA GLY A 199 -2.10 -8.48 15.87
C GLY A 199 -2.12 -6.96 15.98
N TRP A 200 -1.00 -6.27 15.66
CA TRP A 200 -0.94 -4.81 15.73
C TRP A 200 -1.60 -4.09 14.56
N LEU A 201 -1.67 -4.76 13.41
CA LEU A 201 -2.27 -4.22 12.20
C LEU A 201 -3.59 -4.93 11.97
N ARG A 202 -4.65 -4.17 11.75
CA ARG A 202 -5.94 -4.72 11.36
C ARG A 202 -5.84 -5.24 9.92
N PRO A 203 -6.75 -6.14 9.50
CA PRO A 203 -6.77 -6.62 8.11
C PRO A 203 -6.87 -5.46 7.10
N THR A 204 -7.64 -4.41 7.42
CA THR A 204 -7.77 -3.19 6.61
C THR A 204 -6.45 -2.44 6.49
N ASP A 205 -5.66 -2.37 7.57
CA ASP A 205 -4.38 -1.68 7.57
C ASP A 205 -3.37 -2.45 6.68
N LEU A 206 -3.34 -3.79 6.81
CA LEU A 206 -2.53 -4.66 5.93
C LEU A 206 -2.92 -4.52 4.46
N PHE A 207 -4.22 -4.41 4.19
CA PHE A 207 -4.73 -4.18 2.84
C PHE A 207 -4.20 -2.87 2.25
N GLU A 208 -4.20 -1.78 3.03
CA GLU A 208 -3.63 -0.49 2.61
C GLU A 208 -2.11 -0.55 2.38
N ILE A 209 -1.37 -1.24 3.26
CA ILE A 209 0.08 -1.43 3.13
C ILE A 209 0.42 -2.17 1.84
N CYS A 210 -0.32 -3.24 1.50
CA CYS A 210 -0.09 -4.03 0.30
C CYS A 210 -0.20 -3.22 -1.01
N LYS A 211 -0.85 -2.05 -1.01
CA LYS A 211 -0.97 -1.20 -2.21
C LYS A 211 0.36 -0.59 -2.63
N HIS A 212 1.34 -0.50 -1.74
CA HIS A 212 2.62 0.15 -1.99
C HIS A 212 3.82 -0.54 -1.33
N ALA A 213 3.63 -1.76 -0.82
CA ALA A 213 4.68 -2.50 -0.13
C ALA A 213 5.84 -2.82 -1.08
N THR A 214 7.07 -2.64 -0.62
CA THR A 214 8.24 -3.22 -1.29
C THR A 214 8.49 -4.65 -0.79
N PRO A 215 9.25 -5.48 -1.51
CA PRO A 215 9.66 -6.80 -1.01
C PRO A 215 10.33 -6.72 0.36
N GLU A 216 11.19 -5.72 0.58
CA GLU A 216 11.90 -5.52 1.84
C GLU A 216 10.95 -5.14 2.98
N LEU A 217 9.96 -4.29 2.73
CA LEU A 217 8.95 -3.96 3.74
C LEU A 217 8.12 -5.20 4.10
N MET A 218 7.74 -5.98 3.09
CA MET A 218 6.95 -7.19 3.29
C MET A 218 7.71 -8.24 4.10
N ASP A 219 8.96 -8.51 3.75
CA ASP A 219 9.83 -9.44 4.48
C ASP A 219 10.02 -9.01 5.95
N ARG A 220 10.17 -7.70 6.19
CA ARG A 220 10.30 -7.14 7.55
C ARG A 220 9.03 -7.31 8.38
N LEU A 221 7.85 -7.04 7.80
CA LEU A 221 6.56 -7.27 8.45
C LEU A 221 6.41 -8.74 8.85
N LEU A 222 6.68 -9.62 7.89
CA LEU A 222 6.54 -11.07 8.03
C LEU A 222 7.53 -11.67 9.06
N THR A 223 8.77 -11.20 9.06
CA THR A 223 9.80 -11.62 10.03
C THR A 223 9.41 -11.26 11.48
N ARG A 224 8.61 -10.21 11.67
CA ARG A 224 8.09 -9.82 13.00
C ARG A 224 6.80 -10.56 13.38
N GLY A 225 6.37 -11.55 12.60
CA GLY A 225 5.20 -12.38 12.91
C GLY A 225 3.87 -11.77 12.49
N ILE A 226 3.87 -10.70 11.69
CA ILE A 226 2.64 -10.16 11.10
C ILE A 226 2.06 -11.22 10.17
N THR A 227 0.82 -11.61 10.43
CA THR A 227 0.11 -12.61 9.63
C THR A 227 -0.65 -11.91 8.50
N LEU A 228 -0.47 -12.38 7.27
CA LEU A 228 -1.13 -11.84 6.08
C LEU A 228 -2.35 -12.67 5.64
N ALA A 229 -2.68 -13.69 6.44
CA ALA A 229 -3.83 -14.56 6.20
C ALA A 229 -5.17 -13.92 6.60
N ASP A 230 -5.12 -12.78 7.28
CA ASP A 230 -6.28 -12.01 7.69
C ASP A 230 -6.98 -11.38 6.48
N VAL A 231 -8.29 -11.21 6.59
CA VAL A 231 -9.16 -10.75 5.50
C VAL A 231 -9.98 -9.54 5.94
N ASP A 232 -10.29 -8.66 5.00
CA ASP A 232 -11.21 -7.54 5.22
C ASP A 232 -12.68 -7.98 5.36
N GLU A 233 -13.59 -7.02 5.47
CA GLU A 233 -15.04 -7.26 5.60
C GLU A 233 -15.66 -7.99 4.40
N ASP A 234 -15.06 -7.89 3.21
CA ASP A 234 -15.46 -8.61 2.00
C ASP A 234 -14.80 -10.01 1.91
N GLY A 235 -13.95 -10.34 2.88
CA GLY A 235 -13.16 -11.56 2.91
C GLY A 235 -11.96 -11.53 1.98
N ARG A 236 -11.49 -10.35 1.58
CA ARG A 236 -10.31 -10.16 0.72
C ARG A 236 -9.06 -10.03 1.58
N GLY A 237 -8.10 -10.91 1.34
CA GLY A 237 -6.77 -10.85 1.96
C GLY A 237 -5.75 -10.03 1.16
N CYS A 238 -4.50 -10.03 1.64
CA CYS A 238 -3.37 -9.28 1.05
C CYS A 238 -3.14 -9.56 -0.44
N TRP A 239 -3.34 -10.79 -0.91
CA TRP A 239 -3.25 -11.14 -2.33
C TRP A 239 -4.19 -10.31 -3.22
N HIS A 240 -5.42 -10.06 -2.75
CA HIS A 240 -6.40 -9.26 -3.49
C HIS A 240 -5.98 -7.79 -3.55
N ALA A 241 -5.53 -7.23 -2.42
CA ALA A 241 -5.03 -5.86 -2.35
C ALA A 241 -3.84 -5.64 -3.29
N LEU A 242 -2.88 -6.57 -3.25
CA LEU A 242 -1.67 -6.53 -4.06
C LEU A 242 -2.02 -6.49 -5.56
N ILE A 243 -2.91 -7.37 -6.01
CA ILE A 243 -3.30 -7.44 -7.44
C ILE A 243 -4.12 -6.23 -7.87
N ALA A 244 -5.01 -5.76 -6.99
CA ALA A 244 -5.90 -4.66 -7.32
C ALA A 244 -5.14 -3.33 -7.46
N TYR A 245 -4.25 -3.05 -6.52
CA TYR A 245 -3.74 -1.70 -6.31
C TYR A 245 -2.22 -1.55 -6.48
N HIS A 246 -1.44 -2.61 -6.27
CA HIS A 246 0.02 -2.48 -6.36
C HIS A 246 0.45 -2.20 -7.81
N PRO A 247 1.39 -1.27 -8.05
CA PRO A 247 1.86 -0.96 -9.39
C PRO A 247 2.63 -2.14 -10.03
N ASP A 248 3.40 -2.87 -9.22
CA ASP A 248 4.18 -4.04 -9.66
C ASP A 248 4.07 -5.21 -8.68
N PRO A 249 2.91 -5.91 -8.65
CA PRO A 249 2.65 -6.99 -7.69
C PRO A 249 3.59 -8.19 -7.83
N VAL A 250 4.28 -8.36 -8.97
CA VAL A 250 5.16 -9.50 -9.24
C VAL A 250 6.42 -9.46 -8.37
N THR A 251 6.90 -8.27 -8.01
CA THR A 251 8.09 -8.11 -7.16
C THR A 251 7.84 -8.52 -5.71
N VAL A 252 6.63 -8.28 -5.19
CA VAL A 252 6.25 -8.56 -3.80
C VAL A 252 5.67 -9.97 -3.63
N GLY A 253 5.11 -10.54 -4.71
CA GLY A 253 4.51 -11.88 -4.71
C GLY A 253 5.38 -12.98 -4.06
N PRO A 254 6.68 -13.08 -4.35
CA PRO A 254 7.55 -14.07 -3.72
C PRO A 254 7.62 -13.96 -2.19
N SER A 255 7.77 -12.75 -1.65
CA SER A 255 7.76 -12.49 -0.20
C SER A 255 6.45 -12.93 0.43
N LEU A 256 5.32 -12.60 -0.22
CA LEU A 256 4.00 -12.99 0.24
C LEU A 256 3.82 -14.52 0.22
N LEU A 257 4.27 -15.19 -0.84
CA LEU A 257 4.14 -16.65 -1.00
C LEU A 257 4.90 -17.44 0.07
N CYS A 258 6.03 -16.91 0.56
CA CYS A 258 6.81 -17.54 1.64
C CYS A 258 6.02 -17.66 2.96
N HIS A 259 5.03 -16.80 3.17
CA HIS A 259 4.32 -16.68 4.45
C HIS A 259 2.80 -16.90 4.35
N ASP A 260 2.19 -16.61 3.20
CA ASP A 260 0.85 -17.02 2.82
C ASP A 260 0.93 -17.89 1.56
N PRO A 261 0.99 -19.23 1.71
CA PRO A 261 1.29 -20.14 0.61
C PRO A 261 0.13 -20.31 -0.38
N ASP A 262 -1.04 -19.72 -0.12
CA ASP A 262 -2.23 -19.96 -0.92
C ASP A 262 -2.76 -18.70 -1.64
N PRO A 263 -2.16 -18.32 -2.78
CA PRO A 263 -2.67 -17.27 -3.65
C PRO A 263 -3.98 -17.66 -4.37
N SER A 264 -4.55 -18.83 -4.07
CA SER A 264 -5.78 -19.32 -4.69
C SER A 264 -7.02 -19.11 -3.83
N ARG A 265 -6.85 -18.68 -2.57
CA ARG A 265 -7.96 -18.48 -1.61
C ARG A 265 -9.02 -17.51 -2.17
N PRO A 266 -10.29 -17.93 -2.32
CA PRO A 266 -11.36 -17.05 -2.76
C PRO A 266 -11.73 -16.04 -1.68
N ALA A 267 -12.15 -14.85 -2.08
CA ALA A 267 -12.80 -13.90 -1.19
C ALA A 267 -14.14 -14.45 -0.66
N LEU A 268 -14.49 -14.13 0.59
CA LEU A 268 -15.67 -14.71 1.25
C LEU A 268 -16.98 -14.28 0.59
N ARG A 269 -17.08 -13.03 0.11
CA ARG A 269 -18.34 -12.45 -0.32
C ARG A 269 -18.75 -12.81 -1.75
N ASP A 270 -17.83 -12.71 -2.70
CA ASP A 270 -18.09 -12.91 -4.13
C ASP A 270 -17.43 -14.18 -4.69
N GLY A 271 -16.62 -14.87 -3.87
CA GLY A 271 -15.83 -16.02 -4.32
C GLY A 271 -14.73 -15.65 -5.33
N GLU A 272 -14.48 -14.36 -5.56
CA GLU A 272 -13.44 -13.92 -6.49
C GLU A 272 -12.08 -14.32 -5.93
N THR A 273 -11.28 -15.00 -6.74
CA THR A 273 -9.93 -15.41 -6.34
C THR A 273 -8.91 -14.40 -6.85
N PRO A 274 -7.69 -14.36 -6.29
CA PRO A 274 -6.63 -13.47 -6.76
C PRO A 274 -6.39 -13.58 -8.27
N LEU A 275 -6.40 -14.79 -8.83
CA LEU A 275 -6.25 -15.00 -10.27
C LEU A 275 -7.46 -14.48 -11.09
N MET A 276 -8.69 -14.66 -10.60
CA MET A 276 -9.89 -14.07 -11.24
C MET A 276 -9.80 -12.54 -11.28
N MET A 277 -9.35 -11.94 -10.18
CA MET A 277 -9.14 -10.51 -10.05
C MET A 277 -8.05 -10.01 -11.01
N ALA A 278 -6.94 -10.74 -11.14
CA ALA A 278 -5.88 -10.41 -12.10
C ALA A 278 -6.40 -10.40 -13.54
N VAL A 279 -7.24 -11.37 -13.91
CA VAL A 279 -7.91 -11.40 -15.22
C VAL A 279 -8.85 -10.20 -15.36
N ARG A 280 -9.76 -9.97 -14.40
CA ARG A 280 -10.70 -8.82 -14.38
C ARG A 280 -10.04 -7.47 -14.53
N LEU A 281 -8.90 -7.29 -13.89
CA LEU A 281 -8.13 -6.06 -13.91
C LEU A 281 -7.08 -6.04 -15.03
N ARG A 282 -7.07 -7.06 -15.89
CA ARG A 282 -6.14 -7.19 -17.03
C ARG A 282 -4.67 -7.07 -16.64
N ARG A 283 -4.32 -7.60 -15.47
CA ARG A 283 -2.96 -7.58 -14.94
C ARG A 283 -2.20 -8.82 -15.42
N VAL A 284 -1.77 -8.82 -16.69
CA VAL A 284 -1.13 -9.98 -17.35
C VAL A 284 0.05 -10.53 -16.55
N GLY A 285 1.00 -9.67 -16.15
CA GLY A 285 2.23 -10.09 -15.48
C GLY A 285 1.98 -10.91 -14.22
N ILE A 286 1.12 -10.41 -13.32
CA ILE A 286 0.75 -11.14 -12.11
C ILE A 286 -0.20 -12.30 -12.39
N GLY A 287 -1.07 -12.21 -13.39
CA GLY A 287 -1.91 -13.32 -13.82
C GLY A 287 -1.07 -14.53 -14.21
N LYS A 288 -0.07 -14.35 -15.09
CA LYS A 288 0.89 -15.40 -15.46
C LYS A 288 1.67 -15.92 -14.26
N TRP A 289 2.16 -15.02 -13.42
CA TRP A 289 2.87 -15.39 -12.20
C TRP A 289 2.00 -16.27 -11.28
N LEU A 290 0.75 -15.88 -11.03
CA LEU A 290 -0.21 -16.64 -10.21
C LEU A 290 -0.52 -18.01 -10.82
N VAL A 291 -0.63 -18.13 -12.14
CA VAL A 291 -0.82 -19.43 -12.81
C VAL A 291 0.35 -20.36 -12.54
N LYS A 292 1.58 -19.84 -12.54
CA LYS A 292 2.79 -20.61 -12.26
C LYS A 292 2.87 -21.08 -10.81
N TYR A 293 2.44 -20.26 -9.85
CA TYR A 293 2.60 -20.53 -8.42
C TYR A 293 1.33 -21.01 -7.70
N SER A 294 0.17 -21.03 -8.35
CA SER A 294 -1.05 -21.62 -7.80
C SER A 294 -0.96 -23.14 -7.74
N ASN A 295 -1.22 -23.70 -6.54
CA ASN A 295 -0.95 -25.09 -6.22
C ASN A 295 -1.83 -26.06 -7.04
N THR A 296 -1.23 -27.13 -7.54
CA THR A 296 -1.69 -27.84 -8.75
C THR A 296 -2.89 -28.77 -8.59
N ARG A 297 -3.43 -28.96 -7.39
CA ARG A 297 -4.49 -29.96 -7.12
C ARG A 297 -5.91 -29.41 -6.95
N ALA A 298 -6.08 -28.15 -6.54
CA ALA A 298 -7.39 -27.48 -6.57
C ALA A 298 -7.71 -26.86 -7.96
N LYS A 299 -6.79 -27.05 -8.92
CA LYS A 299 -6.70 -26.39 -10.23
C LYS A 299 -7.98 -26.38 -11.04
N ASN A 300 -8.66 -27.52 -11.18
CA ASN A 300 -9.60 -27.66 -12.29
C ASN A 300 -10.82 -26.75 -12.18
N HIS A 301 -11.48 -26.68 -11.03
CA HIS A 301 -12.71 -25.88 -10.93
C HIS A 301 -12.41 -24.37 -10.93
N GLN A 302 -11.36 -23.95 -10.20
CA GLN A 302 -10.99 -22.55 -10.14
C GLN A 302 -10.43 -22.04 -11.47
N GLN A 303 -9.54 -22.80 -12.12
CA GLN A 303 -9.03 -22.46 -13.45
C GLN A 303 -10.14 -22.48 -14.50
N GLN A 304 -11.12 -23.38 -14.39
CA GLN A 304 -12.34 -23.35 -15.21
C GLN A 304 -13.09 -22.04 -15.06
N THR A 305 -13.37 -21.61 -13.83
CA THR A 305 -14.10 -20.36 -13.59
C THR A 305 -13.29 -19.14 -14.03
N VAL A 306 -11.97 -19.11 -13.78
CA VAL A 306 -11.07 -18.05 -14.24
C VAL A 306 -11.07 -17.97 -15.77
N ALA A 307 -10.95 -19.10 -16.45
CA ALA A 307 -10.93 -19.14 -17.90
C ALA A 307 -12.27 -18.70 -18.50
N GLN A 308 -13.39 -19.12 -17.91
CA GLN A 308 -14.72 -18.62 -18.27
C GLN A 308 -14.86 -17.11 -18.04
N GLN A 309 -14.18 -16.56 -17.04
CA GLN A 309 -14.17 -15.12 -16.78
C GLN A 309 -13.25 -14.38 -17.77
N ALA A 310 -12.10 -14.94 -18.11
CA ALA A 310 -11.19 -14.40 -19.12
C ALA A 310 -11.88 -14.31 -20.49
N THR A 311 -12.54 -15.39 -20.90
CA THR A 311 -13.23 -15.45 -22.19
C THR A 311 -14.39 -14.47 -22.29
N LYS A 312 -15.02 -14.08 -21.18
CA LYS A 312 -16.07 -13.04 -21.14
C LYS A 312 -15.54 -11.60 -21.29
N GLN A 313 -14.25 -11.35 -21.05
CA GLN A 313 -13.71 -9.99 -21.07
C GLN A 313 -13.23 -9.54 -22.43
N HIS A 314 -12.93 -10.49 -23.32
CA HIS A 314 -12.65 -10.23 -24.72
C HIS A 314 -11.46 -9.28 -24.94
N THR A 315 -10.39 -9.42 -24.14
CA THR A 315 -9.19 -8.57 -24.25
C THR A 315 -7.95 -9.38 -24.53
N SER A 316 -6.99 -8.80 -25.26
CA SER A 316 -5.67 -9.40 -25.51
C SER A 316 -5.03 -9.89 -24.20
N ASP A 317 -5.09 -9.08 -23.15
CA ASP A 317 -4.56 -9.42 -21.82
C ASP A 317 -5.21 -10.67 -21.22
N SER A 318 -6.53 -10.80 -21.36
CA SER A 318 -7.27 -11.96 -20.85
C SER A 318 -6.94 -13.23 -21.62
N VAL A 319 -6.72 -13.12 -22.94
CA VAL A 319 -6.25 -14.23 -23.79
C VAL A 319 -4.86 -14.65 -23.33
N GLU A 320 -3.94 -13.71 -23.13
CA GLU A 320 -2.57 -14.03 -22.73
C GLU A 320 -2.48 -14.78 -21.38
N ILE A 321 -3.33 -14.43 -20.41
CA ILE A 321 -3.44 -15.16 -19.14
C ILE A 321 -4.07 -16.55 -19.37
N LEU A 322 -5.08 -16.64 -20.23
CA LEU A 322 -5.75 -17.89 -20.57
C LEU A 322 -4.81 -18.88 -21.24
N GLU A 323 -3.94 -18.42 -22.14
CA GLU A 323 -2.90 -19.27 -22.74
C GLU A 323 -1.99 -19.85 -21.67
N GLU A 324 -1.57 -19.04 -20.70
CA GLU A 324 -0.74 -19.51 -19.60
C GLU A 324 -1.47 -20.55 -18.74
N ILE A 325 -2.76 -20.35 -18.46
CA ILE A 325 -3.60 -21.33 -17.76
C ILE A 325 -3.60 -22.65 -18.53
N MET A 326 -3.81 -22.60 -19.85
CA MET A 326 -3.85 -23.79 -20.70
C MET A 326 -2.50 -24.52 -20.71
N ARG A 327 -1.37 -23.79 -20.80
CA ARG A 327 -0.02 -24.37 -20.72
C ARG A 327 0.25 -25.01 -19.37
N ALA A 328 -0.24 -24.42 -18.28
CA ALA A 328 -0.02 -24.90 -16.92
C ALA A 328 -0.99 -26.00 -16.47
N THR A 329 -2.00 -26.34 -17.29
CA THR A 329 -2.99 -27.38 -16.99
C THR A 329 -2.60 -28.67 -17.70
N PRO A 330 -2.16 -29.72 -16.97
CA PRO A 330 -1.88 -31.00 -17.58
C PRO A 330 -3.17 -31.61 -18.14
N LEU A 331 -3.15 -32.13 -19.37
CA LEU A 331 -4.31 -32.75 -20.02
C LEU A 331 -4.42 -34.25 -19.71
N ASP A 332 -4.18 -34.62 -18.45
CA ASP A 332 -4.04 -36.01 -18.04
C ASP A 332 -5.40 -36.67 -17.75
N SER A 333 -6.44 -35.88 -17.46
CA SER A 333 -7.78 -36.39 -17.19
C SER A 333 -8.82 -35.95 -18.24
N PRO A 334 -9.92 -36.71 -18.42
CA PRO A 334 -11.05 -36.27 -19.25
C PRO A 334 -11.62 -34.91 -18.84
N ALA A 335 -11.54 -34.54 -17.55
CA ALA A 335 -12.02 -33.25 -17.07
C ALA A 335 -11.13 -32.10 -17.55
N ASP A 336 -9.81 -32.31 -17.62
CA ASP A 336 -8.83 -31.32 -18.12
C ASP A 336 -9.01 -31.10 -19.63
N ILE A 337 -9.26 -32.17 -20.37
CA ILE A 337 -9.56 -32.11 -21.81
C ILE A 337 -10.89 -31.37 -22.05
N GLN A 338 -11.94 -31.66 -21.27
CA GLN A 338 -13.22 -30.95 -21.37
C GLN A 338 -13.06 -29.46 -21.03
N PHE A 339 -12.23 -29.15 -20.04
CA PHE A 339 -11.88 -27.77 -19.71
C PHE A 339 -11.21 -27.06 -20.89
N ALA A 340 -10.12 -27.63 -21.42
CA ALA A 340 -9.40 -27.05 -22.55
C ALA A 340 -10.30 -26.84 -23.77
N LEU A 341 -11.22 -27.77 -24.05
CA LEU A 341 -12.21 -27.60 -25.11
C LEU A 341 -13.26 -26.55 -24.81
N GLY A 342 -13.69 -26.41 -23.55
CA GLY A 342 -14.57 -25.33 -23.13
C GLY A 342 -13.92 -23.96 -23.37
N VAL A 343 -12.62 -23.86 -23.08
CA VAL A 343 -11.82 -22.66 -23.34
C VAL A 343 -11.71 -22.38 -24.84
N ILE A 344 -11.31 -23.38 -25.64
CA ILE A 344 -11.24 -23.27 -27.10
C ILE A 344 -12.58 -22.84 -27.68
N LYS A 345 -13.68 -23.47 -27.24
CA LYS A 345 -15.02 -23.14 -27.73
C LYS A 345 -15.39 -21.69 -27.42
N CYS A 346 -15.07 -21.21 -26.23
CA CYS A 346 -15.29 -19.80 -25.88
C CYS A 346 -14.44 -18.85 -26.73
N LEU A 347 -13.17 -19.20 -27.01
CA LEU A 347 -12.32 -18.42 -27.93
C LEU A 347 -12.89 -18.38 -29.34
N ILE A 348 -13.32 -19.53 -29.90
CA ILE A 348 -13.95 -19.62 -31.22
C ILE A 348 -15.24 -18.80 -31.29
N GLN A 349 -16.10 -18.89 -30.26
CA GLN A 349 -17.34 -18.11 -30.19
C GLN A 349 -17.06 -16.61 -30.21
N GLU A 350 -16.03 -16.16 -29.50
CA GLU A 350 -15.70 -14.75 -29.47
C GLU A 350 -15.02 -14.26 -30.74
N LEU A 351 -14.15 -15.08 -31.36
CA LEU A 351 -13.63 -14.80 -32.69
C LEU A 351 -14.78 -14.59 -33.69
N GLY A 352 -15.78 -15.47 -33.69
CA GLY A 352 -16.97 -15.32 -34.54
C GLY A 352 -17.72 -14.01 -34.28
N ARG A 353 -17.81 -13.58 -33.02
CA ARG A 353 -18.45 -12.31 -32.64
C ARG A 353 -17.65 -11.09 -33.10
N LEU A 354 -16.33 -11.08 -32.89
CA LEU A 354 -15.45 -10.01 -33.37
C LEU A 354 -15.50 -9.93 -34.89
N TRP A 355 -15.43 -11.07 -35.57
CA TRP A 355 -15.51 -11.17 -37.03
C TRP A 355 -16.80 -10.56 -37.60
N SER A 356 -17.93 -10.74 -36.91
CA SER A 356 -19.22 -10.15 -37.33
C SER A 356 -19.25 -8.62 -37.29
N LYS A 357 -18.28 -7.98 -36.62
CA LYS A 357 -18.18 -6.52 -36.47
C LYS A 357 -17.10 -5.89 -37.36
N VAL A 358 -16.25 -6.70 -37.99
CA VAL A 358 -15.14 -6.21 -38.82
C VAL A 358 -15.68 -5.88 -40.23
N PRO A 359 -15.55 -4.62 -40.69
CA PRO A 359 -15.84 -4.26 -42.08
C PRO A 359 -15.02 -5.13 -43.04
N HIS A 360 -15.63 -5.57 -44.15
CA HIS A 360 -15.03 -6.52 -45.11
C HIS A 360 -13.67 -6.07 -45.69
N ASP A 361 -13.33 -4.80 -45.55
CA ASP A 361 -12.14 -4.11 -46.04
C ASP A 361 -10.92 -4.18 -45.09
N ILE A 362 -11.07 -4.62 -43.83
CA ILE A 362 -9.96 -4.77 -42.84
C ILE A 362 -9.55 -6.26 -42.66
N PHE A 363 -9.94 -7.11 -43.60
CA PHE A 363 -9.87 -8.57 -43.53
C PHE A 363 -8.46 -9.16 -43.24
N PHE A 364 -7.40 -8.46 -43.65
CA PHE A 364 -6.02 -8.97 -43.56
C PHE A 364 -5.44 -8.91 -42.14
N GLU A 365 -5.74 -7.87 -41.35
CA GLU A 365 -5.20 -7.74 -39.98
C GLU A 365 -5.88 -8.73 -39.00
N CYS A 366 -7.14 -9.10 -39.26
CA CYS A 366 -7.83 -10.13 -38.49
C CYS A 366 -7.36 -11.56 -38.79
N HIS A 367 -6.64 -11.79 -39.90
CA HIS A 367 -6.07 -13.10 -40.24
C HIS A 367 -4.89 -13.46 -39.32
N GLN A 368 -4.07 -12.48 -38.92
CA GLN A 368 -2.90 -12.72 -38.05
C GLN A 368 -3.31 -13.15 -36.64
N ALA A 369 -4.32 -12.48 -36.06
CA ALA A 369 -4.90 -12.87 -34.76
C ALA A 369 -5.57 -14.26 -34.80
N TRP A 370 -5.97 -14.72 -35.98
CA TRP A 370 -6.54 -16.04 -36.22
C TRP A 370 -5.45 -17.13 -36.28
N GLU A 371 -4.29 -16.82 -36.85
CA GLU A 371 -3.11 -17.69 -36.86
C GLU A 371 -2.58 -17.91 -35.44
N ASP A 372 -2.45 -16.86 -34.62
CA ASP A 372 -2.01 -16.97 -33.23
C ASP A 372 -2.93 -17.88 -32.37
N GLN A 373 -4.26 -17.86 -32.63
CA GLN A 373 -5.21 -18.73 -31.94
C GLN A 373 -5.29 -20.15 -32.51
N ALA A 374 -4.99 -20.35 -33.79
CA ALA A 374 -4.82 -21.68 -34.37
C ALA A 374 -3.60 -22.39 -33.79
N VAL A 375 -2.53 -21.67 -33.48
CA VAL A 375 -1.35 -22.19 -32.75
C VAL A 375 -1.74 -22.65 -31.34
N LEU A 376 -2.59 -21.89 -30.63
CA LEU A 376 -3.10 -22.27 -29.32
C LEU A 376 -3.98 -23.53 -29.35
N MET A 377 -4.89 -23.62 -30.34
CA MET A 377 -5.66 -24.84 -30.58
C MET A 377 -4.72 -26.02 -30.82
N THR A 378 -3.66 -25.84 -31.61
CA THR A 378 -2.75 -26.93 -31.97
C THR A 378 -1.82 -27.34 -30.82
N ALA A 379 -1.46 -26.42 -29.92
CA ALA A 379 -0.77 -26.73 -28.67
C ALA A 379 -1.63 -27.60 -27.72
N VAL A 380 -2.94 -27.38 -27.67
CA VAL A 380 -3.88 -28.25 -26.93
C VAL A 380 -4.00 -29.63 -27.58
N LEU A 381 -3.95 -29.70 -28.91
CA LEU A 381 -3.96 -30.97 -29.65
C LEU A 381 -2.70 -31.81 -29.39
N ARG A 382 -1.54 -31.17 -29.14
CA ARG A 382 -0.27 -31.85 -28.83
C ARG A 382 -0.24 -32.51 -27.44
N ALA A 383 -1.04 -32.04 -26.47
CA ALA A 383 -0.93 -32.48 -25.07
C ALA A 383 -1.84 -33.67 -24.68
N GLY A 384 -2.71 -34.19 -25.55
CA GLY A 384 -3.66 -35.25 -25.21
C GLY A 384 -3.36 -36.63 -25.82
N SER A 385 -3.09 -37.64 -24.98
CA SER A 385 -2.85 -39.04 -25.39
C SER A 385 -4.12 -39.83 -25.84
N LYS A 386 -5.26 -39.15 -26.04
CA LYS A 386 -6.52 -39.76 -26.52
C LYS A 386 -6.96 -39.16 -27.86
N TRP A 387 -6.16 -39.49 -28.87
CA TRP A 387 -6.27 -39.06 -30.26
C TRP A 387 -7.65 -39.27 -30.91
N HIS A 388 -8.31 -40.40 -30.62
CA HIS A 388 -9.53 -40.80 -31.32
C HIS A 388 -10.77 -39.96 -30.99
N TRP A 389 -10.85 -39.42 -29.77
CA TRP A 389 -11.98 -38.58 -29.37
C TRP A 389 -11.81 -37.13 -29.85
N LEU A 390 -10.58 -36.62 -29.82
CA LEU A 390 -10.19 -35.32 -30.41
C LEU A 390 -10.47 -35.26 -31.92
N GLN A 391 -10.22 -36.37 -32.63
CA GLN A 391 -10.53 -36.54 -34.05
C GLN A 391 -11.99 -36.20 -34.41
N ASN A 392 -12.94 -36.69 -33.61
CA ASN A 392 -14.36 -36.50 -33.84
C ASN A 392 -14.80 -35.06 -33.55
N GLN A 393 -14.17 -34.38 -32.58
CA GLN A 393 -14.47 -32.97 -32.30
C GLN A 393 -13.84 -32.03 -33.32
N LEU A 394 -12.57 -32.25 -33.70
CA LEU A 394 -11.93 -31.49 -34.78
C LEU A 394 -12.71 -31.59 -36.10
N SER A 395 -13.28 -32.76 -36.38
CA SER A 395 -14.14 -32.96 -37.57
C SER A 395 -15.42 -32.11 -37.50
N ARG A 396 -16.03 -31.95 -36.31
CA ARG A 396 -17.23 -31.11 -36.11
C ARG A 396 -16.90 -29.62 -36.21
N GLU A 397 -15.77 -29.20 -35.64
CA GLU A 397 -15.30 -27.81 -35.72
C GLU A 397 -14.86 -27.44 -37.15
N ALA A 398 -14.25 -28.38 -37.90
CA ALA A 398 -13.97 -28.19 -39.32
C ALA A 398 -15.26 -27.99 -40.15
N GLU A 399 -16.34 -28.67 -39.78
CA GLU A 399 -17.65 -28.47 -40.40
C GLU A 399 -18.23 -27.10 -40.05
N PHE A 400 -18.08 -26.64 -38.81
CA PHE A 400 -18.48 -25.30 -38.39
C PHE A 400 -17.69 -24.21 -39.12
N ALA A 401 -16.36 -24.32 -39.17
CA ALA A 401 -15.49 -23.44 -39.95
C ALA A 401 -15.91 -23.38 -41.43
N SER A 402 -16.32 -24.52 -42.01
CA SER A 402 -16.87 -24.57 -43.37
C SER A 402 -18.16 -23.76 -43.53
N ARG A 403 -19.06 -23.78 -42.54
CA ARG A 403 -20.32 -23.04 -42.57
C ARG A 403 -20.11 -21.53 -42.44
N CYS A 404 -19.02 -21.13 -41.78
CA CYS A 404 -18.61 -19.74 -41.67
C CYS A 404 -17.71 -19.24 -42.83
N GLY A 405 -17.43 -20.08 -43.84
CA GLY A 405 -16.65 -19.70 -45.02
C GLY A 405 -15.13 -19.84 -44.90
N PHE A 406 -14.63 -20.41 -43.80
CA PHE A 406 -13.19 -20.55 -43.51
C PHE A 406 -12.62 -21.85 -44.11
N LEU A 407 -12.44 -21.88 -45.43
CA LEU A 407 -12.02 -23.09 -46.16
C LEU A 407 -10.60 -23.56 -45.84
N ARG A 408 -9.64 -22.64 -45.62
CA ARG A 408 -8.24 -22.97 -45.28
C ARG A 408 -8.15 -23.61 -43.89
N VAL A 409 -8.87 -23.02 -42.93
CA VAL A 409 -9.02 -23.50 -41.55
C VAL A 409 -9.63 -24.89 -41.50
N LYS A 410 -10.72 -25.10 -42.24
CA LYS A 410 -11.36 -26.41 -42.37
C LYS A 410 -10.34 -27.45 -42.83
N GLU A 411 -9.49 -27.11 -43.79
CA GLU A 411 -8.50 -28.06 -44.29
C GLU A 411 -7.37 -28.29 -43.28
N MET A 412 -6.92 -27.26 -42.56
CA MET A 412 -5.99 -27.42 -41.43
C MET A 412 -6.56 -28.30 -40.33
N LEU A 413 -7.78 -28.03 -39.86
CA LEU A 413 -8.45 -28.84 -38.82
C LEU A 413 -8.69 -30.28 -39.28
N LYS A 414 -8.96 -30.49 -40.57
CA LYS A 414 -9.07 -31.84 -41.16
C LYS A 414 -7.73 -32.55 -41.22
N ARG A 415 -6.65 -31.89 -41.64
CA ARG A 415 -5.29 -32.45 -41.65
C ARG A 415 -4.82 -32.76 -40.23
N ALA A 416 -5.07 -31.85 -39.29
CA ALA A 416 -4.86 -32.06 -37.86
C ALA A 416 -5.70 -33.21 -37.32
N ALA A 417 -6.95 -33.38 -37.75
CA ALA A 417 -7.78 -34.54 -37.38
C ALA A 417 -7.30 -35.84 -38.04
N ARG A 418 -6.54 -35.81 -39.13
CA ARG A 418 -6.00 -37.01 -39.78
C ARG A 418 -4.59 -37.39 -39.29
N GLY A 419 -3.94 -36.51 -38.53
CA GLY A 419 -2.57 -36.69 -38.05
C GLY A 419 -1.54 -36.38 -39.12
N GLU A 420 -1.92 -35.57 -40.10
CA GLU A 420 -1.17 -35.27 -41.33
C GLU A 420 -0.42 -33.93 -41.27
N MET A 421 -0.34 -33.29 -40.10
CA MET A 421 0.42 -32.05 -39.94
C MET A 421 1.78 -32.37 -39.30
N ALA A 422 2.85 -31.96 -39.98
CA ALA A 422 4.20 -32.02 -39.44
C ALA A 422 4.38 -30.97 -38.32
N ASP A 423 5.32 -31.18 -37.40
CA ASP A 423 5.54 -30.26 -36.29
C ASP A 423 5.89 -28.83 -36.72
N ASP A 424 6.49 -28.72 -37.91
CA ASP A 424 6.94 -27.48 -38.54
C ASP A 424 5.77 -26.74 -39.22
N GLU A 425 4.84 -27.48 -39.87
CA GLU A 425 3.59 -26.95 -40.45
C GLU A 425 2.54 -26.55 -39.41
N ILE A 426 2.74 -26.93 -38.15
CA ILE A 426 1.91 -26.56 -37.01
C ILE A 426 2.40 -25.24 -36.37
N ALA A 427 3.71 -24.99 -36.46
CA ALA A 427 4.35 -23.82 -35.87
C ALA A 427 4.31 -22.59 -36.80
N GLU A 428 4.27 -22.83 -38.11
CA GLU A 428 3.98 -21.86 -39.17
C GLU A 428 2.46 -21.69 -39.37
#